data_AF-A0A916CPA6-F1
#
_entry.id   AF-A0A916CPA6-F1
#
_cell.length_a   1.000
_cell.length_b   1.000
_cell.length_c   1.000
_cell.angle_alpha   90.00
_cell.angle_beta   90.00
_cell.angle_gamma   90.00
#
_symmetry.space_group_name_H-M   'P 1'
#
loop_
_entity.id
_entity.type
_entity.pdbx_description
1 polymer ?
#
loop_
_entity_poly.entity_id
_entity_poly.type
_entity_poly.pdbx_seq_one_letter_code
_entity_poly.pdbx_strand_id
1 'polypeptide(L)'
;MAKTLTRKQILESAAQRVGNAAAHRIVYDDPPGIREATEYEHQAKRVIEQKGWNDMEIARFREIAIRRAKKELGKRVQVEHGLTLEAALNEAIEKIDAFIAKDLQK
;
A
#
# COMPACT_ATOMS: atom_id res chain seq x y z
N MET A 1 -27.72 7.96 0.69
CA MET A 1 -26.93 8.72 -0.29
C MET A 1 -25.49 8.23 -0.22
N ALA A 2 -24.94 7.64 -1.28
CA ALA A 2 -23.53 7.24 -1.30
C ALA A 2 -22.68 8.51 -1.37
N LYS A 3 -21.76 8.69 -0.42
CA LYS A 3 -20.86 9.85 -0.37
C LYS A 3 -19.83 9.70 -1.48
N THR A 4 -19.95 10.47 -2.56
CA THR A 4 -18.95 10.50 -3.64
C THR A 4 -17.62 10.96 -3.05
N LEU A 5 -16.62 10.08 -3.08
CA LEU A 5 -15.29 10.43 -2.61
C LEU A 5 -14.65 11.45 -3.54
N THR A 6 -13.99 12.46 -2.97
CA THR A 6 -13.16 13.39 -3.74
C THR A 6 -11.95 12.66 -4.32
N ARG A 7 -11.36 13.18 -5.40
CA ARG A 7 -10.16 12.63 -6.02
C ARG A 7 -9.00 12.41 -5.03
N LYS A 8 -8.82 13.37 -4.12
CA LYS A 8 -7.88 13.27 -3.01
C LYS A 8 -8.21 12.10 -2.09
N GLN A 9 -9.45 11.98 -1.63
CA GLN A 9 -9.86 10.87 -0.75
C GLN A 9 -9.72 9.50 -1.41
N ILE A 10 -9.97 9.44 -2.73
CA ILE A 10 -9.74 8.25 -3.55
C ILE A 10 -8.26 7.84 -3.50
N LEU A 11 -7.36 8.78 -3.80
CA LEU A 11 -5.91 8.56 -3.79
C LEU A 11 -5.44 8.13 -2.39
N GLU A 12 -5.88 8.83 -1.34
CA GLU A 12 -5.48 8.54 0.04
C GLU A 12 -5.99 7.16 0.49
N SER A 13 -7.22 6.78 0.10
CA SER A 13 -7.76 5.45 0.41
C SER A 13 -7.00 4.34 -0.31
N ALA A 14 -6.68 4.53 -1.60
CA ALA A 14 -5.91 3.55 -2.36
C ALA A 14 -4.48 3.40 -1.81
N ALA A 15 -3.81 4.52 -1.51
CA ALA A 15 -2.48 4.51 -0.92
C ALA A 15 -2.43 3.79 0.44
N GLN A 16 -3.43 4.01 1.29
CA GLN A 16 -3.54 3.29 2.56
C GLN A 16 -3.69 1.78 2.38
N ARG A 17 -4.47 1.34 1.38
CA ARG A 17 -4.64 -0.08 1.06
C ARG A 17 -3.34 -0.70 0.55
N VAL A 18 -2.62 -0.03 -0.33
CA VAL A 18 -1.33 -0.52 -0.84
C VAL A 18 -0.28 -0.58 0.27
N GLY A 19 -0.22 0.43 1.15
CA GLY A 19 0.64 0.39 2.32
C GLY A 19 0.33 -0.78 3.28
N ASN A 20 -0.96 -1.10 3.48
CA ASN A 20 -1.36 -2.30 4.23
C ASN A 20 -0.95 -3.59 3.52
N ALA A 21 -1.21 -3.68 2.21
CA ALA A 21 -0.86 -4.86 1.42
C ALA A 21 0.64 -5.15 1.48
N ALA A 22 1.47 -4.12 1.31
CA ALA A 22 2.92 -4.23 1.39
C ALA A 22 3.36 -4.73 2.78
N ALA A 23 2.82 -4.16 3.86
CA ALA A 23 3.12 -4.60 5.22
C ALA A 23 2.65 -6.03 5.51
N HIS A 24 1.43 -6.40 5.08
CA HIS A 24 0.89 -7.73 5.28
C HIS A 24 1.71 -8.80 4.58
N ARG A 25 2.20 -8.56 3.34
CA ARG A 25 3.07 -9.51 2.63
C ARG A 25 4.40 -9.78 3.34
N ILE A 26 4.84 -8.86 4.18
CA ILE A 26 6.15 -8.94 4.87
C ILE A 26 6.00 -9.59 6.23
N VAL A 27 4.90 -9.29 6.93
CA VAL A 27 4.62 -9.89 8.24
C VAL A 27 4.04 -11.29 8.08
N TYR A 28 3.18 -11.52 7.09
CA TYR A 28 2.47 -12.77 6.96
C TYR A 28 2.93 -13.54 5.73
N ASP A 29 3.59 -14.67 5.99
CA ASP A 29 3.95 -15.65 4.96
C ASP A 29 2.95 -16.83 4.92
N ASP A 30 1.81 -16.68 5.59
CA ASP A 30 0.73 -17.67 5.57
C ASP A 30 -0.27 -17.38 4.44
N PRO A 31 -0.93 -18.43 3.88
CA PRO A 31 -1.90 -18.24 2.80
C PRO A 31 -3.03 -17.24 3.12
N PRO A 32 -3.57 -17.18 4.36
CA PRO A 32 -4.51 -16.13 4.77
C PRO A 32 -3.98 -14.70 4.65
N GLY A 33 -2.78 -14.41 5.17
CA GLY A 33 -2.19 -13.07 5.13
C GLY A 33 -1.84 -12.62 3.70
N ILE A 34 -1.35 -13.54 2.87
CA ILE A 34 -1.09 -13.28 1.44
C ILE A 34 -2.40 -12.96 0.71
N ARG A 35 -3.48 -13.69 1.00
CA ARG A 35 -4.80 -13.45 0.39
C ARG A 35 -5.34 -12.07 0.77
N GLU A 36 -5.23 -11.69 2.04
CA GLU A 36 -5.68 -10.39 2.52
C GLU A 36 -4.90 -9.24 1.87
N ALA A 37 -3.58 -9.38 1.76
CA ALA A 37 -2.75 -8.40 1.06
C ALA A 37 -3.15 -8.24 -0.42
N THR A 38 -3.43 -9.36 -1.08
CA THR A 38 -3.89 -9.39 -2.48
C THR A 38 -5.24 -8.68 -2.62
N GLU A 39 -6.15 -8.86 -1.67
CA GLU A 39 -7.45 -8.18 -1.67
C GLU A 39 -7.29 -6.66 -1.52
N TYR A 40 -6.45 -6.19 -0.60
CA TYR A 40 -6.17 -4.75 -0.46
C TYR A 40 -5.62 -4.14 -1.75
N GLU A 41 -4.69 -4.82 -2.41
CA GLU A 41 -4.11 -4.40 -3.68
C GLU A 41 -5.17 -4.33 -4.81
N HIS A 42 -6.02 -5.36 -4.93
CA HIS A 42 -7.12 -5.36 -5.90
C HIS A 42 -8.11 -4.21 -5.67
N GLN A 43 -8.45 -3.94 -4.41
CA GLN A 43 -9.36 -2.85 -4.07
C GLN A 43 -8.72 -1.48 -4.38
N ALA A 44 -7.42 -1.31 -4.15
CA ALA A 44 -6.70 -0.11 -4.56
C ALA A 44 -6.73 0.05 -6.09
N LYS A 45 -6.40 -1.01 -6.83
CA LYS A 45 -6.34 -1.04 -8.29
C LYS A 45 -7.64 -0.60 -8.96
N ARG A 46 -8.78 -1.20 -8.57
CA ARG A 46 -10.10 -0.86 -9.13
C ARG A 46 -10.43 0.63 -9.02
N VAL A 47 -9.95 1.25 -7.97
CA VAL A 47 -10.22 2.64 -7.64
C VAL A 47 -9.30 3.59 -8.41
N ILE A 48 -8.02 3.22 -8.60
CA ILE A 48 -7.05 4.05 -9.32
C ILE A 48 -7.14 3.91 -10.85
N GLU A 49 -7.56 2.77 -11.40
CA GLU A 49 -7.66 2.52 -12.85
C GLU A 49 -8.62 3.49 -13.57
N GLN A 50 -9.58 4.06 -12.86
CA GLN A 50 -10.59 4.95 -13.45
C GLN A 50 -10.10 6.40 -13.63
N LYS A 51 -8.81 6.67 -13.37
CA LYS A 51 -8.27 8.03 -13.23
C LYS A 51 -6.84 8.08 -13.78
N GLY A 52 -6.54 9.08 -14.63
CA GLY A 52 -5.16 9.41 -14.98
C GLY A 52 -4.53 10.25 -13.87
N TRP A 53 -3.54 9.72 -13.16
CA TRP A 53 -2.87 10.38 -12.03
C TRP A 53 -1.65 11.14 -12.52
N ASN A 54 -1.42 12.35 -12.00
CA ASN A 54 -0.22 13.12 -12.33
C ASN A 54 0.94 12.82 -11.35
N ASP A 55 2.14 13.29 -11.69
CA ASP A 55 3.35 13.02 -10.90
C ASP A 55 3.25 13.50 -9.44
N MET A 56 2.60 14.64 -9.17
CA MET A 56 2.39 15.12 -7.80
C MET A 56 1.47 14.21 -7.00
N GLU A 57 0.44 13.65 -7.65
CA GLU A 57 -0.49 12.70 -7.03
C GLU A 57 0.18 11.35 -6.82
N ILE A 58 1.01 10.90 -7.75
CA ILE A 58 1.79 9.67 -7.60
C ILE A 58 2.80 9.80 -6.46
N ALA A 59 3.50 10.94 -6.37
CA ALA A 59 4.41 11.22 -5.26
C ALA A 59 3.67 11.22 -3.90
N ARG A 60 2.50 11.87 -3.84
CA ARG A 60 1.65 11.88 -2.64
C ARG A 60 1.13 10.48 -2.29
N PHE A 61 0.73 9.69 -3.28
CA PHE A 61 0.32 8.30 -3.09
C PHE A 61 1.44 7.50 -2.44
N ARG A 62 2.66 7.60 -2.98
CA ARG A 62 3.85 6.93 -2.47
C ARG A 62 4.11 7.29 -1.01
N GLU A 63 4.13 8.58 -0.68
CA GLU A 63 4.37 9.06 0.69
C GLU A 63 3.35 8.46 1.69
N ILE A 64 2.07 8.46 1.33
CA ILE A 64 1.00 7.94 2.19
C ILE A 64 1.12 6.43 2.35
N ALA A 65 1.39 5.69 1.28
CA ALA A 65 1.57 4.25 1.31
C ALA A 65 2.76 3.87 2.21
N ILE A 66 3.90 4.56 2.09
CA ILE A 66 5.09 4.34 2.93
C ILE A 66 4.78 4.64 4.40
N ARG A 67 4.16 5.78 4.69
CA ARG A 67 3.78 6.14 6.07
C ARG A 67 2.85 5.08 6.68
N ARG A 68 1.93 4.54 5.87
CA ARG A 68 1.02 3.48 6.30
C ARG A 68 1.75 2.16 6.54
N ALA A 69 2.61 1.74 5.62
CA ALA A 69 3.42 0.53 5.77
C ALA A 69 4.30 0.61 7.02
N LYS A 70 5.03 1.72 7.22
CA LYS A 70 5.83 1.96 8.42
C LYS A 70 5.02 1.84 9.71
N LYS A 71 3.78 2.38 9.72
CA LYS A 71 2.90 2.30 10.90
C LYS A 71 2.47 0.87 11.19
N GLU A 72 2.15 0.08 10.17
CA GLU A 72 1.72 -1.32 10.37
C GLU A 72 2.89 -2.24 10.69
N LEU A 73 4.03 -2.09 10.00
CA LEU A 73 5.26 -2.81 10.30
C LEU A 73 5.77 -2.49 11.70
N GLY A 74 5.75 -1.22 12.12
CA GLY A 74 6.18 -0.82 13.47
C GLY A 74 5.38 -1.45 14.61
N LYS A 75 4.14 -1.89 14.35
CA LYS A 75 3.33 -2.62 15.34
C LYS A 75 3.63 -4.12 15.39
N ARG A 76 4.17 -4.69 14.31
CA ARG A 76 4.17 -6.14 14.07
C ARG A 76 5.57 -6.74 13.94
N VAL A 77 6.49 -6.05 13.27
CA VAL A 77 7.88 -6.52 13.03
C VAL A 77 8.67 -6.68 14.33
N GLN A 78 8.39 -5.87 15.35
CA GLN A 78 9.05 -6.03 16.66
C GLN A 78 8.63 -7.30 17.40
N VAL A 79 7.51 -7.93 17.04
CA VAL A 79 6.91 -9.01 17.81
C VAL A 79 7.22 -10.39 17.22
N GLU A 80 7.33 -10.53 15.90
CA GLU A 80 7.18 -11.87 15.27
C GLU A 80 8.29 -12.35 14.32
N HIS A 81 9.19 -11.51 13.78
CA HIS A 81 9.95 -11.91 12.57
C HIS A 81 11.48 -11.80 12.55
N GLY A 82 12.16 -11.35 13.61
CA GLY A 82 13.64 -11.25 13.61
C GLY A 82 14.25 -10.30 12.56
N LEU A 83 13.41 -9.65 11.73
CA LEU A 83 13.75 -8.60 10.79
C LEU A 83 13.81 -7.25 11.50
N THR A 84 14.73 -6.38 11.09
CA THR A 84 14.70 -5.00 11.54
C THR A 84 13.54 -4.26 10.88
N LEU A 85 12.96 -3.28 11.58
CA LEU A 85 11.93 -2.41 11.01
C LEU A 85 12.42 -1.71 9.73
N GLU A 86 13.72 -1.42 9.64
CA GLU A 86 14.34 -0.82 8.46
C GLU A 86 14.33 -1.77 7.26
N ALA A 87 14.77 -3.03 7.43
CA ALA A 87 14.76 -4.02 6.36
C ALA A 87 13.33 -4.29 5.86
N ALA A 88 12.39 -4.46 6.78
CA ALA A 88 10.98 -4.64 6.46
C ALA A 88 10.39 -3.40 5.73
N LEU A 89 10.79 -2.20 6.11
CA LEU A 89 10.31 -0.99 5.45
C LEU A 89 10.89 -0.84 4.03
N ASN A 90 12.16 -1.20 3.82
CA ASN A 90 12.78 -1.17 2.49
C ASN A 90 12.06 -2.13 1.54
N GLU A 91 11.78 -3.36 1.98
CA GLU A 91 11.00 -4.30 1.17
C GLU A 91 9.58 -3.78 0.89
N ALA A 92 8.93 -3.12 1.87
CA ALA A 92 7.62 -2.52 1.64
C ALA A 92 7.66 -1.40 0.59
N ILE A 93 8.71 -0.59 0.61
CA ILE A 93 8.92 0.48 -0.38
C ILE A 93 9.06 -0.11 -1.78
N GLU A 94 9.84 -1.17 -1.97
CA GLU A 94 9.99 -1.84 -3.26
C GLU A 94 8.64 -2.35 -3.79
N LYS A 95 7.82 -2.96 -2.93
CA LYS A 95 6.48 -3.44 -3.33
C LYS A 95 5.53 -2.27 -3.68
N ILE A 96 5.61 -1.15 -2.97
CA ILE A 96 4.84 0.06 -3.28
C ILE A 96 5.27 0.64 -4.63
N ASP A 97 6.57 0.74 -4.88
CA ASP A 97 7.13 1.28 -6.11
C ASP A 97 6.79 0.39 -7.31
N ALA A 98 6.82 -0.93 -7.13
CA ALA A 98 6.36 -1.89 -8.13
C ALA A 98 4.87 -1.69 -8.49
N PHE A 99 4.01 -1.43 -7.49
CA PHE A 99 2.60 -1.13 -7.74
C PHE A 99 2.42 0.19 -8.49
N ILE A 100 3.16 1.24 -8.13
CA ILE A 100 3.11 2.54 -8.80
C ILE A 100 3.51 2.41 -10.27
N ALA A 101 4.65 1.78 -10.54
CA ALA A 101 5.16 1.58 -11.89
C ALA A 101 4.18 0.75 -12.74
N LYS A 102 3.57 -0.27 -12.13
CA LYS A 102 2.65 -1.18 -12.82
C LYS A 102 1.29 -0.55 -13.08
N ASP A 103 0.71 0.19 -12.14
CA ASP A 103 -0.72 0.55 -12.17
C ASP A 103 -1.03 2.06 -12.10
N LEU A 104 -0.06 2.94 -11.78
CA LEU A 104 -0.25 4.40 -11.82
C LEU A 104 0.52 5.11 -12.93
N GLN A 105 1.63 4.55 -13.43
CA GLN A 105 2.49 5.15 -14.46
C GLN A 105 2.31 4.53 -15.86
N LYS A 106 1.17 3.90 -16.13
CA LYS A 106 0.80 3.41 -17.48
C LYS A 106 0.50 4.57 -18.43
#